data_AF-A0A849SY33-F1
#
_entry.id   AF-A0A849SY33-F1
#
_cell.length_a   1.000
_cell.length_b   1.000
_cell.length_c   1.000
_cell.angle_alpha   90.00
_cell.angle_beta   90.00
_cell.angle_gamma   90.00
#
_symmetry.space_group_name_H-M   'P 1'
#
loop_
_entity.id
_entity.type
_entity.pdbx_description
1 polymer ?
#
loop_
_entity_poly.entity_id
_entity_poly.type
_entity_poly.pdbx_seq_one_letter_code
_entity_poly.pdbx_strand_id
1 'polypeptide(L)'
;MKQTIFLLILVILASCSKEIEKPAITIGKYSNQSFQITEVVNKLMSEPDVKVMNKMADGVEATRAINCDAVGEECNVYYEFLNKVVDLTKDNELSEKDRSLLENLRKKLTIELEKSDLKIQDQWKQYINSEK
;
A
#
# COMPACT_ATOMS: atom_id res chain seq x y z
N MET A 1 25.26 11.67 47.97
CA MET A 1 26.18 11.51 46.81
C MET A 1 26.02 10.20 46.02
N LYS A 2 25.27 9.19 46.49
CA LYS A 2 25.07 7.92 45.74
C LYS A 2 23.85 7.89 44.81
N GLN A 3 22.89 8.80 45.00
CA GLN A 3 21.61 8.81 44.28
C GLN A 3 21.70 9.49 42.90
N THR A 4 22.61 10.46 42.75
CA THR A 4 22.84 11.19 41.49
C THR A 4 23.50 10.31 40.42
N ILE A 5 24.28 9.31 40.83
CA ILE A 5 24.99 8.39 39.92
C ILE A 5 24.01 7.42 39.23
N PHE A 6 22.94 7.02 39.92
CA PHE A 6 21.96 6.06 39.38
C PHE A 6 21.06 6.69 38.30
N LEU A 7 20.73 7.98 38.43
CA LEU A 7 19.99 8.75 37.43
C LEU A 7 20.80 8.96 36.14
N LEU A 8 22.13 9.11 36.24
CA LEU A 8 22.99 9.31 35.08
C LEU A 8 23.09 8.04 34.21
N ILE A 9 23.05 6.85 34.81
CA ILE A 9 23.12 5.56 34.10
C ILE A 9 21.82 5.28 33.32
N LEU A 10 20.66 5.69 33.85
CA LEU A 10 19.37 5.55 33.17
C LEU A 10 19.23 6.45 31.92
N VAL A 11 19.82 7.65 31.95
CA VAL A 11 19.82 8.56 30.79
C VAL A 11 20.69 8.03 29.64
N ILE A 12 21.77 7.31 29.95
CA ILE A 12 22.66 6.71 28.94
C ILE A 12 22.00 5.50 28.27
N LEU A 13 21.19 4.72 28.99
CA LEU A 13 20.44 3.58 28.43
C LEU A 13 19.22 3.99 27.59
N ALA A 14 18.73 5.23 27.75
CA ALA A 14 17.67 5.79 26.91
C ALA A 14 18.17 6.25 25.53
N SER A 15 19.49 6.30 25.31
CA SER A 15 20.08 6.52 23.99
C SER A 15 20.16 5.20 23.21
N CYS A 16 19.02 4.55 23.01
CA CYS A 16 18.89 3.57 21.93
C CYS A 16 18.90 4.35 20.63
N SER A 17 20.07 4.44 19.98
CA SER A 17 20.13 4.75 18.56
C SER A 17 19.33 3.65 17.85
N LYS A 18 18.12 3.97 17.38
CA LYS A 18 17.42 3.09 16.44
C LYS A 18 18.33 2.97 15.22
N GLU A 19 18.91 1.79 15.06
CA GLU A 19 19.61 1.45 13.84
C GLU A 19 18.62 1.60 12.68
N ILE A 20 19.02 2.37 11.66
CA ILE A 20 18.16 2.59 10.51
C ILE A 20 18.20 1.31 9.68
N GLU A 21 17.12 0.54 9.74
CA GLU A 21 17.01 -0.69 8.97
C GLU A 21 16.90 -0.40 7.47
N LYS A 22 17.55 -1.25 6.67
CA LYS A 22 17.43 -1.22 5.22
C LYS A 22 15.98 -1.49 4.80
N PRO A 23 15.36 -0.67 3.93
CA PRO A 23 14.00 -0.92 3.48
C PRO A 23 13.87 -2.26 2.74
N ALA A 24 12.78 -2.99 3.00
CA ALA A 24 12.54 -4.33 2.46
C ALA A 24 12.31 -4.36 0.93
N ILE A 25 11.90 -3.23 0.34
CA ILE A 25 11.62 -3.08 -1.08
C ILE A 25 12.44 -1.92 -1.65
N THR A 26 12.91 -2.03 -2.89
CA THR A 26 13.57 -0.92 -3.59
C THR A 26 12.54 0.06 -4.15
N ILE A 27 12.95 1.32 -4.32
CA ILE A 27 12.11 2.35 -4.97
C ILE A 27 11.63 1.88 -6.34
N GLY A 28 12.52 1.29 -7.15
CA GLY A 28 12.17 0.79 -8.49
C GLY A 28 11.13 -0.34 -8.47
N LYS A 29 11.25 -1.28 -7.52
CA LYS A 29 10.27 -2.37 -7.37
C LYS A 29 8.92 -1.84 -6.88
N TYR A 30 8.92 -0.89 -5.94
CA TYR A 30 7.69 -0.22 -5.48
C TYR A 30 7.01 0.56 -6.62
N SER A 31 7.78 1.32 -7.41
CA SER A 31 7.25 2.08 -8.56
C SER A 31 6.57 1.15 -9.58
N ASN A 32 7.19 0.01 -9.90
CA ASN A 32 6.59 -0.99 -10.78
C ASN A 32 5.29 -1.58 -10.19
N GLN A 33 5.27 -1.91 -8.90
CA GLN A 33 4.06 -2.37 -8.21
C GLN A 33 2.94 -1.33 -8.27
N SER A 34 3.23 -0.07 -7.94
CA SER A 34 2.28 1.05 -7.97
C SER A 34 1.67 1.24 -9.36
N PHE A 35 2.51 1.15 -10.40
CA PHE A 35 2.07 1.20 -11.79
C PHE A 35 1.12 0.04 -12.13
N GLN A 36 1.50 -1.20 -11.81
CA GLN A 36 0.67 -2.38 -12.07
C GLN A 36 -0.68 -2.31 -11.34
N ILE A 37 -0.70 -1.88 -10.07
CA ILE A 37 -1.92 -1.70 -9.29
C ILE A 37 -2.84 -0.70 -9.99
N THR A 38 -2.27 0.44 -10.38
CA THR A 38 -2.99 1.51 -11.07
C THR A 38 -3.61 1.02 -12.38
N GLU A 39 -2.84 0.30 -13.21
CA GLU A 39 -3.31 -0.26 -14.47
C GLU A 39 -4.45 -1.25 -14.28
N VAL A 40 -4.33 -2.18 -13.32
CA VAL A 40 -5.39 -3.14 -13.03
C VAL A 40 -6.68 -2.44 -12.60
N VAL A 41 -6.58 -1.49 -11.68
CA VAL A 41 -7.75 -0.76 -11.16
C VAL A 41 -8.40 0.08 -12.26
N ASN A 42 -7.62 0.78 -13.07
CA ASN A 42 -8.14 1.54 -14.20
C ASN A 42 -8.83 0.63 -15.22
N LYS A 43 -8.23 -0.53 -15.52
CA LYS A 43 -8.82 -1.50 -16.45
C LYS A 43 -10.15 -2.01 -15.95
N LEU A 44 -10.25 -2.38 -14.67
CA LEU A 44 -11.51 -2.80 -14.04
C LEU A 44 -12.57 -1.70 -14.09
N MET A 45 -12.20 -0.45 -13.77
CA MET A 45 -13.15 0.67 -13.79
C MET A 45 -13.60 1.06 -15.19
N SER A 46 -12.80 0.76 -16.22
CA SER A 46 -13.12 1.04 -17.62
C SER A 46 -13.93 -0.06 -18.31
N GLU A 47 -14.10 -1.22 -17.67
CA GLU A 47 -14.80 -2.37 -18.27
C GLU A 47 -16.32 -2.14 -18.26
N PRO A 48 -16.98 -2.01 -19.43
CA PRO A 48 -18.42 -1.81 -19.49
C PRO A 48 -19.23 -3.06 -19.12
N ASP A 49 -18.71 -4.26 -19.39
CA ASP A 49 -19.40 -5.52 -19.10
C ASP A 49 -19.12 -5.96 -17.65
N VAL A 50 -20.14 -5.84 -16.79
CA VAL A 50 -20.06 -6.18 -15.36
C VAL A 50 -19.63 -7.64 -15.13
N LYS A 51 -20.02 -8.56 -16.01
CA LYS A 51 -19.63 -9.97 -15.89
C LYS A 51 -18.15 -10.17 -16.23
N VAL A 52 -17.63 -9.41 -17.19
CA VAL A 52 -16.20 -9.41 -17.51
C VAL A 52 -15.41 -8.76 -16.37
N MET A 53 -15.89 -7.64 -15.83
CA MET A 53 -15.31 -6.96 -14.68
C MET A 53 -15.18 -7.90 -13.47
N ASN A 54 -16.25 -8.64 -13.13
CA ASN A 54 -16.24 -9.64 -12.05
C ASN A 54 -15.16 -10.70 -12.26
N LYS A 55 -15.13 -11.32 -13.45
CA LYS A 55 -14.13 -12.36 -13.80
C LYS A 55 -12.70 -11.84 -13.77
N MET A 56 -12.48 -10.59 -14.19
CA MET A 56 -11.16 -9.97 -14.13
C MET A 56 -10.72 -9.77 -12.69
N ALA A 57 -11.60 -9.24 -11.82
CA ALA A 57 -11.28 -9.02 -10.41
C ALA A 57 -11.01 -10.34 -9.68
N ASP A 58 -11.88 -11.33 -9.87
CA ASP A 58 -11.73 -12.69 -9.33
C ASP A 58 -10.43 -13.35 -9.82
N GLY A 59 -10.12 -13.21 -11.12
CA GLY A 59 -8.87 -13.73 -11.69
C GLY A 59 -7.63 -13.07 -11.10
N VAL A 60 -7.65 -11.75 -10.89
CA VAL A 60 -6.54 -11.02 -10.24
C VAL A 60 -6.36 -11.46 -8.78
N GLU A 61 -7.47 -11.58 -8.03
CA GLU A 61 -7.45 -12.03 -6.64
C GLU A 61 -6.93 -13.47 -6.51
N ALA A 62 -7.47 -14.39 -7.30
CA ALA A 62 -7.14 -15.81 -7.27
C ALA A 62 -5.68 -16.10 -7.67
N THR A 63 -5.16 -15.36 -8.65
CA THR A 63 -3.78 -15.56 -9.12
C THR A 63 -2.75 -14.79 -8.30
N ARG A 64 -3.20 -13.84 -7.44
CA ARG A 64 -2.31 -12.85 -6.82
C ARG A 64 -1.40 -12.20 -7.86
N ALA A 65 -1.98 -11.79 -8.98
CA ALA A 65 -1.24 -11.31 -10.16
C ALA A 65 -0.26 -10.18 -9.84
N ILE A 66 -0.57 -9.39 -8.80
CA ILE A 66 0.32 -8.38 -8.25
C ILE A 66 0.78 -8.84 -6.87
N ASN A 67 2.09 -9.06 -6.71
CA ASN A 67 2.67 -9.22 -5.40
C ASN A 67 2.81 -7.84 -4.75
N CYS A 68 1.85 -7.48 -3.89
CA CYS A 68 1.83 -6.20 -3.21
C CYS A 68 2.66 -6.27 -1.91
N ASP A 69 3.91 -5.80 -2.00
CA ASP A 69 4.79 -5.60 -0.87
C ASP A 69 4.43 -4.25 -0.21
N ALA A 70 3.85 -4.31 1.00
CA ALA A 70 3.32 -3.13 1.67
C ALA A 70 4.42 -2.19 2.20
N VAL A 71 4.34 -0.93 1.83
CA VAL A 71 5.10 0.19 2.42
C VAL A 71 4.20 0.95 3.41
N GLY A 72 2.91 1.05 3.13
CA GLY A 72 1.87 1.66 3.96
C GLY A 72 0.55 0.88 3.84
N GLU A 73 -0.55 1.61 3.65
CA GLU A 73 -1.90 1.04 3.59
C GLU A 73 -2.36 0.71 2.15
N GLU A 74 -1.55 1.00 1.14
CA GLU A 74 -1.91 0.87 -0.28
C GLU A 74 -2.33 -0.56 -0.65
N CYS A 75 -1.66 -1.57 -0.12
CA CYS A 75 -2.03 -2.97 -0.37
C CYS A 75 -3.38 -3.31 0.26
N ASN A 76 -3.66 -2.81 1.47
CA ASN A 76 -4.95 -3.03 2.13
C ASN A 76 -6.09 -2.39 1.33
N VAL A 77 -5.90 -1.15 0.85
CA VAL A 77 -6.91 -0.47 0.04
C VAL A 77 -7.06 -1.13 -1.34
N TYR A 78 -5.97 -1.65 -1.92
CA TYR A 78 -6.03 -2.38 -3.18
C TYR A 78 -6.86 -3.67 -3.06
N TYR A 79 -6.62 -4.48 -2.03
CA TYR A 79 -7.42 -5.67 -1.78
C TYR A 79 -8.86 -5.34 -1.38
N GLU A 80 -9.08 -4.26 -0.63
CA GLU A 80 -10.43 -3.74 -0.34
C GLU A 80 -11.17 -3.40 -1.65
N PHE A 81 -10.49 -2.75 -2.59
CA PHE A 81 -11.05 -2.44 -3.91
C PHE A 81 -11.41 -3.70 -4.70
N LEU A 82 -10.49 -4.66 -4.82
CA LEU A 82 -10.74 -5.91 -5.57
C LEU A 82 -11.93 -6.69 -4.99
N ASN A 83 -11.94 -6.89 -3.67
CA ASN A 83 -13.03 -7.59 -2.98
C ASN A 83 -14.35 -6.86 -3.21
N LYS A 84 -14.33 -5.52 -3.18
CA LYS A 84 -15.53 -4.73 -3.43
C LYS A 84 -16.03 -4.87 -4.85
N VAL A 85 -15.14 -4.94 -5.85
CA VAL A 85 -15.52 -5.23 -7.23
C VAL A 85 -16.18 -6.60 -7.32
N VAL A 86 -15.55 -7.65 -6.78
CA VAL A 86 -16.12 -9.01 -6.81
C VAL A 86 -17.51 -9.05 -6.15
N ASP A 87 -17.64 -8.48 -4.95
CA ASP A 87 -18.88 -8.43 -4.19
C ASP A 87 -20.02 -7.74 -4.94
N LEU A 88 -19.75 -6.56 -5.51
CA LEU A 88 -20.78 -5.72 -6.13
C LEU A 88 -21.19 -6.21 -7.51
N THR A 89 -20.33 -6.98 -8.18
CA THR A 89 -20.56 -7.45 -9.56
C THR A 89 -21.05 -8.90 -9.64
N LYS A 90 -21.14 -9.62 -8.52
CA LYS A 90 -21.52 -11.05 -8.46
C LYS A 90 -22.88 -11.36 -9.09
N ASP A 91 -23.82 -10.41 -9.01
CA ASP A 91 -25.18 -10.55 -9.55
C ASP A 91 -25.27 -10.07 -11.01
N ASN A 92 -24.13 -9.73 -11.64
CA ASN A 92 -24.00 -9.17 -13.00
C ASN A 92 -24.68 -7.81 -13.20
N GLU A 93 -24.91 -7.08 -12.12
CA GLU A 93 -25.45 -5.73 -12.12
C GLU A 93 -24.53 -4.80 -11.32
N LEU A 94 -24.52 -3.50 -11.63
CA LEU A 94 -23.75 -2.50 -10.90
C LEU A 94 -24.50 -1.17 -10.92
N SER A 95 -25.00 -0.72 -9.78
CA SER A 95 -25.75 0.53 -9.68
C SER A 95 -24.83 1.76 -9.73
N GLU A 96 -25.38 2.94 -9.97
CA GLU A 96 -24.64 4.21 -9.88
C GLU A 96 -24.02 4.44 -8.48
N LYS A 97 -24.71 3.98 -7.42
CA LYS A 97 -24.18 4.04 -6.06
C LYS A 97 -22.95 3.14 -5.89
N ASP A 98 -22.98 1.96 -6.47
CA ASP A 98 -21.88 1.00 -6.44
C ASP A 98 -20.68 1.53 -7.23
N ARG A 99 -20.93 2.11 -8.41
CA ARG A 99 -19.90 2.81 -9.21
C ARG A 99 -19.25 3.95 -8.41
N SER A 100 -20.07 4.77 -7.73
CA SER A 100 -19.56 5.85 -6.88
C SER A 100 -18.70 5.33 -5.73
N LEU A 101 -19.07 4.20 -5.11
CA LEU A 101 -18.28 3.57 -4.06
C LEU A 101 -16.92 3.09 -4.59
N LEU A 102 -16.90 2.41 -5.74
CA LEU A 102 -15.66 1.96 -6.38
C LEU A 102 -14.76 3.13 -6.79
N GLU A 103 -15.34 4.22 -7.29
CA GLU A 103 -14.62 5.47 -7.60
C GLU A 103 -13.97 6.09 -6.35
N ASN A 104 -14.66 6.07 -5.21
CA ASN A 104 -14.10 6.57 -3.95
C ASN A 104 -12.95 5.68 -3.46
N LEU A 105 -13.08 4.35 -3.60
CA LEU A 105 -11.99 3.42 -3.29
C LEU A 105 -10.78 3.61 -4.22
N ARG A 106 -11.00 3.84 -5.53
CA ARG A 106 -9.92 4.17 -6.46
C ARG A 106 -9.17 5.43 -6.02
N LYS A 107 -9.89 6.50 -5.66
CA LYS A 107 -9.27 7.75 -5.18
C LYS A 107 -8.49 7.53 -3.89
N LYS A 108 -9.05 6.78 -2.94
CA LYS A 108 -8.36 6.41 -1.68
C LYS A 108 -7.08 5.64 -1.98
N LEU A 109 -7.12 4.69 -2.92
CA LEU A 109 -5.95 3.93 -3.33
C LEU A 109 -4.87 4.82 -3.95
N THR A 110 -5.24 5.74 -4.85
CA THR A 110 -4.29 6.71 -5.43
C THR A 110 -3.58 7.51 -4.33
N ILE A 111 -4.33 8.01 -3.34
CA ILE A 111 -3.76 8.76 -2.22
C ILE A 111 -2.79 7.90 -1.40
N GLU A 112 -3.13 6.64 -1.11
CA GLU A 112 -2.24 5.75 -0.35
C GLU A 112 -1.00 5.34 -1.15
N LEU A 113 -1.12 5.13 -2.47
CA LEU A 113 0.03 4.87 -3.35
C LEU A 113 1.02 6.05 -3.35
N GLU A 114 0.54 7.28 -3.41
CA GLU A 114 1.36 8.50 -3.33
C GLU A 114 2.04 8.65 -1.96
N LYS A 115 1.30 8.43 -0.87
CA LYS A 115 1.87 8.46 0.49
C LYS A 115 2.98 7.43 0.65
N SER A 116 2.76 6.22 0.15
CA SER A 116 3.73 5.13 0.26
C SER A 116 4.93 5.33 -0.67
N ASP A 117 4.76 6.00 -1.81
CA ASP A 117 5.88 6.43 -2.66
C ASP A 117 6.80 7.42 -1.92
N LEU A 118 6.22 8.45 -1.30
CA LEU A 118 6.97 9.41 -0.49
C LEU A 118 7.66 8.72 0.70
N LYS A 119 6.96 7.79 1.35
CA LYS A 119 7.49 7.04 2.50
C LYS A 119 8.70 6.18 2.10
N ILE A 120 8.64 5.43 1.00
CA ILE A 120 9.76 4.58 0.59
C ILE A 120 10.97 5.41 0.18
N GLN A 121 10.76 6.55 -0.49
CA GLN A 121 11.84 7.48 -0.84
C GLN A 121 12.53 8.03 0.42
N ASP A 122 11.76 8.43 1.43
CA ASP A 122 12.30 8.92 2.69
C ASP A 122 13.07 7.83 3.47
N GLN A 123 12.51 6.61 3.55
CA GLN A 123 13.18 5.47 4.17
C GLN A 123 14.54 5.16 3.52
N TRP A 124 14.61 5.15 2.19
CA TRP A 124 15.89 4.95 1.49
C TRP A 124 16.86 6.12 1.68
N LYS A 125 16.37 7.36 1.69
CA LYS A 125 17.21 8.54 1.97
C LYS A 125 17.82 8.47 3.36
N GLN A 126 17.04 8.10 4.36
CA GLN A 126 17.51 7.92 5.74
C GLN A 126 18.58 6.83 5.81
N TYR A 127 18.32 5.66 5.22
CA TYR A 127 19.27 4.54 5.19
C TYR A 127 20.59 4.90 4.50
N ILE A 128 20.55 5.56 3.33
CA ILE A 128 21.78 5.98 2.62
C ILE A 128 22.59 6.98 3.44
N ASN A 129 21.95 7.83 4.24
CA ASN A 129 22.64 8.81 5.06
C ASN A 129 23.21 8.21 6.36
N SER A 130 22.66 7.12 6.89
CA SER A 130 23.25 6.40 8.03
C SER A 130 24.47 5.55 7.64
N GLU A 131 24.63 5.23 6.36
CA GLU A 131 25.78 4.48 5.82
C GLU A 131 26.97 5.40 5.44
N LYS A 132 26.85 6.72 5.65
CA LYS A 132 27.90 7.72 5.40
C LYS A 132 28.58 8.14 6.69
#